data_AF-A0A7X7NQ53-F1
#
_entry.id   AF-A0A7X7NQ53-F1
#
_cell.length_a   1.000
_cell.length_b   1.000
_cell.length_c   1.000
_cell.angle_alpha   90.00
_cell.angle_beta   90.00
_cell.angle_gamma   90.00
#
_symmetry.space_group_name_H-M   'P 1'
#
loop_
_entity.id
_entity.type
_entity.pdbx_description
1 polymer ?
#
loop_
_entity_poly.entity_id
_entity_poly.type
_entity_poly.pdbx_seq_one_letter_code
_entity_poly.pdbx_strand_id
1 'polypeptide(L)'
;MTRAHLAVTGALTAALLLTACGSEGGDGGSADEVTVVAGFYPLEYAAARVVGDVPGVTVETLTAPGTDAHDLELTPRQVGAVQDADLVVYSAGMQAAVDAAVAEQAADHSLDVNPVVDLAETGEDHEGHDHDD
;
A
#
# COMPACT_ATOMS: atom_id res chain seq x y z
N MET A 1 -53.13 16.70 26.27
CA MET A 1 -51.71 16.89 26.65
C MET A 1 -50.89 15.60 26.63
N THR A 2 -51.48 14.41 26.68
CA THR A 2 -50.79 13.10 26.71
C THR A 2 -50.12 12.66 25.40
N ARG A 3 -50.54 13.18 24.24
CA ARG A 3 -49.97 12.80 22.92
C ARG A 3 -48.59 13.40 22.65
N ALA A 4 -48.28 14.56 23.25
CA ALA A 4 -46.99 15.21 23.10
C ALA A 4 -45.88 14.46 23.85
N HIS A 5 -46.20 13.88 25.02
CA HIS A 5 -45.24 13.10 25.80
C HIS A 5 -44.84 11.81 25.07
N LEU A 6 -45.77 11.15 24.37
CA LEU A 6 -45.48 9.91 23.64
C LEU A 6 -44.55 10.14 22.43
N ALA A 7 -44.67 11.30 21.78
CA ALA A 7 -43.82 11.68 20.64
C ALA A 7 -42.38 12.04 21.08
N VAL A 8 -42.23 12.67 22.25
CA VAL A 8 -40.92 13.08 22.79
C VAL A 8 -40.09 11.86 23.22
N THR A 9 -40.71 10.84 23.83
CA THR A 9 -39.98 9.63 24.25
C THR A 9 -39.48 8.80 23.06
N GLY A 10 -40.24 8.72 21.97
CA GLY A 10 -39.84 7.98 20.77
C GLY A 10 -38.70 8.64 19.98
N ALA A 11 -38.60 9.97 20.03
CA ALA A 11 -37.50 10.70 19.38
C ALA A 11 -36.16 10.49 20.12
N LEU A 12 -36.18 10.39 21.45
CA LEU A 12 -34.98 10.16 22.25
C LEU A 12 -34.39 8.76 22.04
N THR A 13 -35.22 7.72 21.91
CA THR A 13 -34.76 6.35 21.67
C THR A 13 -34.20 6.15 20.27
N ALA A 14 -34.74 6.84 19.26
CA ALA A 14 -34.20 6.82 17.91
C ALA A 14 -32.81 7.49 17.83
N ALA A 15 -32.60 8.59 18.56
CA ALA A 15 -31.31 9.29 18.60
C ALA A 15 -30.19 8.44 19.24
N LEU A 16 -30.51 7.63 20.25
CA LEU A 16 -29.55 6.71 20.90
C LEU A 16 -29.14 5.53 20.00
N LEU A 17 -29.99 5.12 19.05
CA LEU A 17 -29.64 4.08 18.09
C LEU A 17 -28.71 4.57 16.97
N LEU A 18 -28.70 5.88 16.67
CA LEU A 18 -27.77 6.46 15.68
C LEU A 18 -26.33 6.59 16.21
N THR A 19 -26.12 6.68 17.53
CA THR A 19 -24.76 6.74 18.11
C THR A 19 -24.07 5.38 18.17
N ALA A 20 -24.79 4.28 17.92
CA ALA A 20 -24.24 2.93 17.97
C ALA A 20 -23.33 2.59 16.78
N CYS A 21 -23.57 3.17 15.59
CA CYS A 21 -22.66 3.01 14.43
C CYS A 21 -21.50 4.03 14.44
N GLY A 22 -21.41 4.91 15.44
CA GLY A 22 -20.36 5.93 15.55
C GLY A 22 -19.29 5.62 16.59
N SER A 23 -19.35 4.45 17.23
CA SER A 23 -18.46 4.06 18.33
C SER A 23 -17.85 2.68 18.11
N GLU A 24 -17.29 2.46 16.92
CA GLU A 24 -16.31 1.42 16.65
C GLU A 24 -15.04 2.12 16.17
N GLY A 25 -14.21 2.46 17.14
CA GLY A 25 -12.96 3.18 16.95
C GLY A 25 -12.37 3.42 18.32
N GLY A 26 -12.32 2.36 19.13
CA GLY A 26 -11.56 2.38 20.36
C GLY A 26 -10.13 2.74 19.99
N ASP A 27 -9.71 3.94 20.39
CA ASP A 27 -8.32 4.36 20.53
C ASP A 27 -7.70 3.51 21.65
N GLY A 28 -7.61 2.21 21.40
CA GLY A 28 -6.72 1.32 22.11
C GLY A 28 -5.43 1.41 21.34
N GLY A 29 -4.52 2.28 21.79
CA GLY A 29 -3.18 2.40 21.25
C GLY A 29 -2.48 1.03 21.24
N SER A 30 -2.64 0.32 20.13
CA SER A 30 -1.65 -0.62 19.65
C SER A 30 -0.38 0.21 19.50
N ALA A 31 0.77 -0.32 19.92
CA ALA A 31 2.04 0.28 19.53
C ALA A 31 1.98 0.53 18.01
N ASP A 32 2.21 1.76 17.56
CA ASP A 32 2.11 2.14 16.15
C ASP A 32 2.96 1.15 15.33
N GLU A 33 2.30 0.21 14.66
CA GLU A 33 2.94 -0.82 13.86
C GLU A 33 3.27 -0.19 12.50
N VAL A 34 4.57 -0.08 12.20
CA VAL A 34 5.05 0.50 10.96
C VAL A 34 4.86 -0.52 9.84
N THR A 35 4.10 -0.15 8.82
CA THR A 35 3.83 -1.02 7.66
C THR A 35 4.65 -0.57 6.45
N VAL A 36 5.47 -1.48 5.92
CA VAL A 36 6.23 -1.28 4.68
C VAL A 36 5.62 -2.13 3.56
N VAL A 37 5.17 -1.49 2.49
CA VAL A 37 4.65 -2.17 1.30
C VAL A 37 5.71 -2.16 0.20
N ALA A 38 6.07 -3.34 -0.30
CA ALA A 38 7.03 -3.51 -1.38
C ALA A 38 6.35 -3.90 -2.69
N GLY A 39 6.74 -3.28 -3.82
CA GLY A 39 6.16 -3.59 -5.13
C GLY A 39 6.28 -5.07 -5.52
N PHE A 40 7.47 -5.65 -5.35
CA PHE A 40 7.80 -7.01 -5.78
C PHE A 40 8.85 -7.68 -4.88
N TYR A 41 8.97 -9.01 -4.98
CA TYR A 41 9.70 -9.86 -4.02
C TYR A 41 11.16 -9.45 -3.71
N PRO A 42 12.03 -9.12 -4.69
CA PRO A 42 13.36 -8.57 -4.40
C PRO A 42 13.37 -7.38 -3.43
N LEU A 43 12.41 -6.47 -3.52
CA LEU A 43 12.29 -5.32 -2.63
C LEU A 43 11.76 -5.73 -1.25
N GLU A 44 10.76 -6.62 -1.21
CA GLU A 44 10.26 -7.22 0.03
C GLU A 44 11.41 -7.90 0.79
N TYR A 45 12.19 -8.73 0.09
CA TYR A 45 13.33 -9.44 0.66
C TYR A 45 14.36 -8.46 1.22
N ALA A 46 14.75 -7.43 0.46
CA ALA A 46 15.70 -6.44 0.91
C ALA A 46 15.19 -5.68 2.15
N ALA A 47 13.95 -5.21 2.12
CA ALA A 47 13.31 -4.48 3.21
C ALA A 47 13.23 -5.35 4.48
N ALA A 48 12.74 -6.60 4.37
CA ALA A 48 12.67 -7.53 5.49
C ALA A 48 14.05 -7.81 6.11
N ARG A 49 15.10 -7.87 5.28
CA ARG A 49 16.48 -8.06 5.77
C ARG A 49 17.03 -6.85 6.52
N VAL A 50 16.61 -5.63 6.14
CA VAL A 50 16.98 -4.39 6.84
C VAL A 50 16.19 -4.25 8.14
N VAL A 51 14.88 -4.54 8.13
CA VAL A 51 14.01 -4.53 9.32
C VAL A 51 14.51 -5.54 10.35
N GLY A 52 14.89 -6.75 9.94
CA GLY A 52 15.40 -7.78 10.85
C GLY A 52 14.36 -8.15 11.91
N ASP A 53 14.78 -8.15 13.19
CA ASP A 53 13.93 -8.50 14.34
C ASP A 53 13.31 -7.28 15.04
N VAL A 54 13.25 -6.12 14.37
CA VAL A 54 12.65 -4.91 14.96
C VAL A 54 11.16 -5.16 15.22
N PRO A 55 10.69 -5.06 16.47
CA PRO A 55 9.29 -5.31 16.79
C PRO A 55 8.40 -4.17 16.29
N GLY A 56 7.18 -4.52 15.85
CA GLY A 56 6.20 -3.54 15.38
C GLY A 56 6.53 -2.97 13.99
N VAL A 57 7.27 -3.71 13.17
CA VAL A 57 7.46 -3.38 11.75
C VAL A 57 7.10 -4.59 10.91
N THR A 58 6.21 -4.39 9.94
CA THR A 58 5.79 -5.43 9.00
C THR A 58 6.22 -5.06 7.58
N VAL A 59 6.54 -6.07 6.78
CA VAL A 59 6.86 -5.90 5.36
C VAL A 59 5.90 -6.79 4.58
N GLU A 60 5.14 -6.19 3.67
CA GLU A 60 4.20 -6.87 2.78
C GLU A 60 4.60 -6.64 1.33
N THR A 61 4.21 -7.54 0.42
CA THR A 61 4.43 -7.36 -1.02
C THR A 61 3.13 -7.27 -1.81
N LEU A 62 3.10 -6.37 -2.80
CA LEU A 62 1.99 -6.25 -3.74
C LEU A 62 1.96 -7.39 -4.76
N THR A 63 3.11 -8.00 -5.06
CA THR A 63 3.23 -9.08 -6.05
C THR A 63 3.23 -10.43 -5.35
N ALA A 64 2.23 -11.28 -5.64
CA ALA A 64 2.16 -12.59 -5.03
C ALA A 64 3.32 -13.51 -5.48
N PRO A 65 3.75 -14.48 -4.65
CA PRO A 65 4.79 -15.43 -5.03
C PRO A 65 4.44 -16.20 -6.31
N GLY A 66 5.36 -16.20 -7.27
CA GLY A 66 5.22 -16.93 -8.54
C GLY A 66 4.35 -16.24 -9.60
N THR A 67 3.89 -15.01 -9.36
CA THR A 67 3.25 -14.19 -10.39
C THR A 67 4.29 -13.34 -11.12
N ASP A 68 4.00 -12.99 -12.37
CA ASP A 68 4.78 -11.97 -13.07
C ASP A 68 4.62 -10.63 -12.35
N ALA A 69 5.73 -9.96 -12.05
CA ALA A 69 5.73 -8.66 -11.39
C ALA A 69 5.36 -7.53 -12.36
N HIS A 70 5.75 -7.63 -13.64
CA HIS A 70 5.55 -6.54 -14.60
C HIS A 70 4.08 -6.32 -14.94
N ASP A 71 3.32 -7.41 -15.08
CA ASP A 71 1.89 -7.41 -15.45
C ASP A 71 0.95 -7.40 -14.23
N LEU A 72 1.41 -6.85 -13.09
CA LEU A 72 0.59 -6.77 -11.88
C LEU A 72 -0.61 -5.83 -12.10
N GLU A 73 -1.82 -6.36 -11.90
CA GLU A 73 -3.04 -5.59 -11.75
C GLU A 73 -3.37 -5.46 -10.25
N LEU A 74 -3.53 -4.23 -9.75
CA LEU A 74 -3.85 -4.01 -8.34
C LEU A 74 -5.34 -4.18 -8.06
N THR A 75 -5.65 -4.97 -7.04
CA THR A 75 -6.99 -5.01 -6.47
C THR A 75 -7.28 -3.74 -5.66
N PRO A 76 -8.56 -3.37 -5.45
CA PRO A 76 -8.91 -2.23 -4.59
C PRO A 76 -8.33 -2.34 -3.17
N ARG A 77 -8.19 -3.57 -2.65
CA ARG A 77 -7.57 -3.82 -1.35
C ARG A 77 -6.09 -3.44 -1.36
N GLN A 78 -5.37 -3.81 -2.41
CA GLN A 78 -3.95 -3.47 -2.54
C GLN A 78 -3.75 -1.97 -2.71
N VAL A 79 -4.63 -1.27 -3.43
CA VAL A 79 -4.60 0.20 -3.50
C VAL A 79 -4.79 0.82 -2.11
N GLY A 80 -5.71 0.28 -1.30
CA GLY A 80 -5.84 0.67 0.11
C GLY A 80 -4.57 0.42 0.92
N ALA A 81 -3.92 -0.73 0.73
CA ALA A 81 -2.65 -1.02 1.39
C ALA A 81 -1.53 -0.04 0.99
N VAL A 82 -1.49 0.43 -0.27
CA VAL A 82 -0.56 1.50 -0.69
C VAL A 82 -0.88 2.83 0.00
N GLN A 83 -2.16 3.16 0.16
CA GLN A 83 -2.61 4.39 0.84
C GLN A 83 -2.31 4.40 2.33
N ASP A 84 -2.48 3.26 3.00
CA ASP A 84 -2.39 3.14 4.46
C ASP A 84 -0.96 2.84 4.95
N ALA A 85 -0.04 2.50 4.06
CA ALA A 85 1.33 2.16 4.42
C ALA A 85 2.13 3.36 4.94
N ASP A 86 3.03 3.14 5.90
CA ASP A 86 3.98 4.17 6.36
C ASP A 86 5.12 4.38 5.36
N LEU A 87 5.41 3.37 4.54
CA LEU A 87 6.40 3.45 3.46
C LEU A 87 6.05 2.49 2.32
N VAL A 88 6.06 3.01 1.09
CA VAL A 88 5.98 2.19 -0.12
C VAL A 88 7.34 2.15 -0.81
N VAL A 89 7.92 0.96 -0.99
CA VAL A 89 9.21 0.76 -1.69
C VAL A 89 8.94 0.14 -3.05
N TYR A 90 9.31 0.85 -4.11
CA TYR A 90 9.02 0.45 -5.49
C TYR A 90 10.16 0.84 -6.44
N SER A 91 10.06 0.41 -7.69
CA SER A 91 10.96 0.83 -8.78
C SER A 91 10.10 1.44 -9.87
N ALA A 92 10.27 2.74 -10.12
CA ALA A 92 9.47 3.44 -11.11
C ALA A 92 9.67 2.83 -12.50
N GLY A 93 8.57 2.64 -13.24
CA GLY A 93 8.58 2.03 -14.58
C GLY A 93 8.59 0.50 -14.58
N MET A 94 8.65 -0.17 -13.41
CA MET A 94 8.64 -1.64 -13.32
C MET A 94 7.22 -2.22 -13.43
N GLN A 95 6.24 -1.57 -12.79
CA GLN A 95 4.86 -2.06 -12.68
C GLN A 95 3.90 -0.87 -12.81
N ALA A 96 3.25 -0.71 -13.97
CA ALA A 96 2.46 0.50 -14.27
C ALA A 96 1.32 0.76 -13.27
N ALA A 97 0.67 -0.30 -12.78
CA ALA A 97 -0.38 -0.17 -11.76
C ALA A 97 0.16 0.32 -10.40
N VAL A 98 1.39 -0.09 -10.03
CA VAL A 98 2.05 0.38 -8.80
C VAL A 98 2.48 1.83 -8.94
N ASP A 99 3.05 2.21 -10.09
CA ASP A 99 3.42 3.61 -10.35
C ASP A 99 2.22 4.56 -10.22
N ALA A 100 1.08 4.18 -10.78
CA ALA A 100 -0.16 4.95 -10.68
C ALA A 100 -0.67 5.02 -9.22
N ALA A 101 -0.71 3.88 -8.52
CA ALA A 101 -1.16 3.86 -7.13
C ALA A 101 -0.24 4.68 -6.21
N VAL A 102 1.08 4.63 -6.39
CA VAL A 102 2.03 5.43 -5.62
C VAL A 102 1.84 6.92 -5.89
N ALA A 103 1.70 7.32 -7.16
CA ALA A 103 1.50 8.72 -7.51
C ALA A 103 0.21 9.32 -6.91
N GLU A 104 -0.85 8.51 -6.80
CA GLU A 104 -2.14 8.96 -6.28
C GLU A 104 -2.27 8.85 -4.75
N GLN A 105 -1.65 7.84 -4.14
CA GLN A 105 -1.90 7.48 -2.74
C GLN A 105 -0.69 7.66 -1.82
N ALA A 106 0.54 7.56 -2.34
CA ALA A 106 1.76 7.46 -1.54
C ALA A 106 2.90 8.41 -1.96
N ALA A 107 2.58 9.50 -2.65
CA ALA A 107 3.58 10.44 -3.17
C ALA A 107 4.51 11.02 -2.07
N ASP A 108 4.00 11.18 -0.85
CA ASP A 108 4.74 11.77 0.28
C ASP A 108 5.44 10.71 1.17
N HIS A 109 5.18 9.41 0.95
CA HIS A 109 5.68 8.31 1.76
C HIS A 109 6.08 7.10 0.89
N SER A 110 6.76 7.38 -0.22
CA SER A 110 7.29 6.36 -1.11
C SER A 110 8.79 6.54 -1.37
N LEU A 111 9.43 5.43 -1.72
CA LEU A 111 10.82 5.36 -2.13
C LEU A 111 10.91 4.63 -3.48
N ASP A 112 11.14 5.40 -4.54
CA ASP A 112 11.66 4.84 -5.79
C ASP A 112 13.13 4.46 -5.56
N VAL A 113 13.45 3.19 -5.76
CA VAL A 113 14.82 2.68 -5.56
C VAL A 113 15.75 3.05 -6.70
N ASN A 114 15.23 3.32 -7.91
CA ASN A 114 16.05 3.58 -9.09
C ASN A 114 17.09 4.71 -8.91
N PRO A 115 16.76 5.89 -8.36
CA PRO A 115 17.75 6.94 -8.14
C PRO A 115 18.74 6.66 -7.00
N VAL A 116 18.51 5.60 -6.21
CA VAL A 116 19.32 5.25 -5.04
C VAL A 116 20.39 4.20 -5.38
N VAL A 117 20.22 3.47 -6.49
CA VAL A 117 21.15 2.44 -6.96
C VAL A 117 21.80 2.86 -8.27
N ASP A 118 23.10 2.61 -8.38
CA ASP A 118 23.78 2.71 -9.67
C ASP A 118 23.36 1.52 -10.52
N LEU A 119 22.39 1.74 -11.43
CA LEU A 119 21.97 0.73 -12.38
C LEU A 119 23.13 0.44 -13.35
N ALA A 120 23.51 -0.82 -13.45
CA ALA A 120 24.48 -1.24 -14.45
C ALA A 120 23.87 -1.06 -15.85
N GLU A 121 24.57 -0.35 -16.74
CA GLU A 121 24.20 -0.30 -18.14
C GLU A 121 24.37 -1.70 -18.75
N THR A 122 23.27 -2.30 -19.20
CA THR A 122 23.32 -3.48 -20.06
C THR A 122 23.35 -3.01 -21.53
N GLY A 123 24.44 -2.36 -21.94
CA GLY A 123 24.75 -2.14 -23.37
C GLY A 123 25.30 -3.44 -23.95
N GLU A 124 24.72 -4.01 -25.01
CA GLU A 124 24.86 -3.59 -26.40
C GLU A 124 26.30 -3.62 -26.94
N ASP A 125 26.94 -4.80 -26.90
CA ASP A 125 27.75 -5.25 -28.03
C ASP A 125 26.83 -5.95 -29.04
N HIS A 126 25.86 -5.22 -29.61
CA HIS A 126 25.26 -5.64 -30.88
C HIS A 126 26.28 -5.26 -31.98
N GLU A 127 27.33 -6.06 -32.11
CA GLU A 127 28.10 -6.09 -33.36
C GLU A 127 27.09 -6.29 -34.48
N GLY A 128 26.97 -5.29 -35.35
CA GLY A 128 26.03 -5.31 -36.47
C GLY A 128 26.21 -6.60 -37.26
N HIS A 129 25.16 -7.43 -37.30
CA HIS A 129 25.06 -8.45 -38.33
C HIS A 129 24.86 -7.72 -39.66
N ASP A 130 25.97 -7.40 -40.33
CA ASP A 130 25.97 -7.10 -41.76
C ASP A 130 25.42 -8.34 -42.47
N HIS A 131 24.17 -8.24 -42.90
CA HIS A 131 23.60 -9.13 -43.89
C HIS A 131 24.13 -8.70 -45.26
N ASP A 132 25.34 -9.15 -45.60
CA ASP A 132 25.81 -9.12 -46.98
C ASP A 132 24.96 -10.09 -47.82
N ASP A 133 24.38 -9.55 -48.90
CA ASP A 133 23.52 -10.22 -49.91
C ASP A 133 24.23 -11.34 -50.70
#